data_AF-E2C207-F1
#
_entry.id   AF-E2C207-F1
#
_cell.length_a   1.000
_cell.length_b   1.000
_cell.length_c   1.000
_cell.angle_alpha   90.00
_cell.angle_beta   90.00
_cell.angle_gamma   90.00
#
_symmetry.space_group_name_H-M   'P 1'
#
loop_
_entity.id
_entity.type
_entity.pdbx_description
1 polymer ?
#
loop_
_entity_poly.entity_id
_entity_poly.type
_entity_poly.pdbx_seq_one_letter_code
_entity_poly.pdbx_strand_id
1 'polypeptide(L)'
;SQRTVRRRFNKVGIHCYRLARKITLTLEHREQRVAFALENLVESSEEWEATIWTDEKVFVSSADHQPHVWHPRDQRLHPNHVVPTHRSG
;
A
#
# COMPACT_ATOMS: atom_id res chain seq x y z
N SER A 1 12.63 -21.20 22.18
CA SER A 1 12.27 -21.66 20.82
C SER A 1 11.45 -20.61 20.08
N GLN A 2 11.70 -20.38 18.79
CA GLN A 2 10.94 -19.45 17.94
C GLN A 2 9.43 -19.73 17.97
N ARG A 3 9.04 -21.00 18.09
CA ARG A 3 7.63 -21.43 18.19
C ARG A 3 6.94 -20.84 19.43
N THR A 4 7.64 -20.75 20.56
CA THR A 4 7.11 -20.18 21.80
C THR A 4 6.88 -18.69 21.66
N VAL A 5 7.82 -17.98 21.04
CA VAL A 5 7.72 -16.53 20.76
C VAL A 5 6.52 -16.24 19.87
N ARG A 6 6.38 -16.95 18.74
CA ARG A 6 5.22 -16.79 17.83
C ARG A 6 3.88 -17.04 18.51
N ARG A 7 3.79 -18.08 19.34
CA ARG A 7 2.56 -18.38 20.12
C ARG A 7 2.21 -17.25 21.08
N ARG A 8 3.20 -16.65 21.75
CA ARG A 8 2.98 -15.52 22.65
C ARG A 8 2.51 -14.28 21.89
N PHE A 9 3.14 -13.95 20.76
CA PHE A 9 2.70 -12.86 19.88
C PHE A 9 1.27 -13.07 19.37
N ASN A 10 0.96 -14.27 18.88
CA ASN A 10 -0.40 -14.59 18.42
C ASN A 10 -1.43 -14.49 19.55
N LYS A 11 -1.08 -14.88 20.79
CA LYS A 11 -1.97 -14.77 21.95
C LYS A 11 -2.34 -13.32 22.27
N VAL A 12 -1.45 -12.37 21.96
CA VAL A 12 -1.70 -10.92 22.12
C VAL A 12 -2.15 -10.24 20.82
N GLY A 13 -2.53 -11.01 19.80
CA GLY A 13 -3.08 -10.49 18.53
C GLY A 13 -2.05 -9.92 17.56
N ILE A 14 -0.76 -10.14 17.79
CA ILE A 14 0.33 -9.69 16.90
C ILE A 14 0.69 -10.82 15.94
N HIS A 15 0.70 -10.52 14.65
CA HIS A 15 1.01 -11.47 13.60
C HIS A 15 2.09 -10.94 12.66
N CYS A 16 2.70 -11.86 11.91
CA CYS A 16 3.70 -11.55 10.90
C CYS A 16 3.01 -11.24 9.57
N TYR A 17 3.29 -10.07 9.00
CA TYR A 17 2.74 -9.61 7.72
C TYR A 17 3.86 -9.14 6.78
N ARG A 18 3.59 -9.16 5.47
CA ARG A 18 4.46 -8.50 4.49
C ARG A 18 4.42 -6.99 4.71
N LEU A 19 5.58 -6.37 4.80
CA LEU A 19 5.72 -4.93 4.97
C LEU A 19 4.98 -4.19 3.85
N ALA A 20 4.25 -3.13 4.21
CA ALA A 20 3.68 -2.21 3.24
C ALA A 20 4.70 -1.13 2.91
N ARG A 21 4.94 -0.91 1.61
CA ARG A 21 5.66 0.27 1.09
C ARG A 21 4.64 1.20 0.47
N LYS A 22 4.60 2.47 0.90
CA LYS A 22 3.63 3.45 0.39
C LYS A 22 4.28 4.81 0.19
N ILE A 23 3.82 5.52 -0.84
CA ILE A 23 4.25 6.89 -1.09
C ILE A 23 3.64 7.78 -0.01
N THR A 24 4.47 8.65 0.57
CA THR A 24 4.01 9.66 1.51
C THR A 24 3.26 10.73 0.73
N LEU A 25 1.96 10.85 0.99
CA LEU A 25 1.12 11.90 0.40
C LEU A 25 1.17 13.14 1.29
N THR A 26 1.47 14.29 0.69
CA THR A 26 1.24 15.61 1.30
C THR A 26 -0.27 15.85 1.45
N LEU A 27 -0.65 16.89 2.19
CA LEU A 27 -2.05 17.29 2.32
C LEU A 27 -2.65 17.63 0.96
N GLU A 28 -1.94 18.44 0.17
CA GLU A 28 -2.34 18.83 -1.19
C GLU A 28 -2.59 17.63 -2.11
N HIS A 29 -1.69 16.63 -2.12
CA HIS A 29 -1.91 15.41 -2.91
C HIS A 29 -3.18 14.66 -2.49
N ARG A 30 -3.55 14.69 -1.21
CA ARG A 30 -4.78 14.02 -0.74
C ARG A 30 -6.01 14.78 -1.24
N GLU A 31 -5.99 16.10 -1.12
CA GLU A 31 -7.08 16.96 -1.57
C GLU A 31 -7.30 16.84 -3.08
N GLN A 32 -6.25 16.95 -3.88
CA GLN A 32 -6.32 16.80 -5.35
C GLN A 32 -6.87 15.43 -5.76
N ARG A 33 -6.43 14.35 -5.09
CA ARG A 33 -6.93 13.01 -5.41
C ARG A 33 -8.40 12.82 -5.06
N VAL A 34 -8.86 13.41 -3.96
CA VAL A 34 -10.28 13.38 -3.58
C VAL A 34 -11.11 14.22 -4.55
N ALA A 35 -10.65 15.42 -4.90
CA ALA A 35 -11.31 16.28 -5.89
C ALA A 35 -11.46 15.57 -7.23
N PHE A 36 -10.36 15.01 -7.77
CA PHE A 36 -10.39 14.21 -8.99
C PHE A 36 -11.39 13.04 -8.88
N ALA A 37 -11.39 12.29 -7.77
CA ALA A 37 -12.31 11.16 -7.62
C ALA A 37 -13.79 11.59 -7.56
N LEU A 38 -14.09 12.76 -6.97
CA LEU A 38 -15.44 13.28 -6.89
C LEU A 38 -15.92 13.86 -8.23
N GLU A 39 -15.05 14.59 -8.94
CA GLU A 39 -15.33 15.16 -10.26
C GLU A 39 -15.66 14.07 -11.27
N ASN A 40 -14.91 12.97 -11.25
CA ASN A 40 -15.05 11.86 -12.20
C ASN A 40 -15.97 10.74 -11.68
N LEU A 41 -16.66 10.92 -10.54
CA LEU A 41 -17.58 9.92 -9.99
C LEU A 41 -18.82 9.74 -10.87
N VAL A 42 -19.19 10.80 -11.58
CA VAL A 42 -20.37 10.86 -12.46
C VAL A 42 -20.05 10.51 -13.91
N GLU A 43 -18.77 10.32 -14.26
CA GLU A 43 -18.37 9.90 -15.60
C GLU A 43 -18.97 8.55 -15.94
N SER A 44 -19.45 8.45 -17.17
CA SER A 44 -20.07 7.24 -17.69
C SER A 44 -19.03 6.16 -17.96
N SER A 45 -19.47 4.89 -17.93
CA SER A 45 -18.59 3.77 -18.30
C SER A 45 -18.03 3.91 -19.73
N GLU A 46 -18.80 4.52 -20.62
CA GLU A 46 -18.41 4.75 -22.03
C GLU A 46 -17.22 5.71 -22.15
N GLU A 47 -17.14 6.74 -21.31
CA GLU A 47 -16.01 7.67 -21.27
C GLU A 47 -14.73 6.98 -20.78
N TRP A 48 -14.84 6.13 -19.77
CA TRP A 48 -13.70 5.32 -19.29
C TRP A 48 -13.20 4.33 -20.34
N GLU A 49 -14.11 3.73 -21.12
CA GLU A 49 -13.76 2.81 -22.21
C GLU A 49 -13.09 3.52 -23.40
N ALA A 50 -13.50 4.75 -23.69
CA ALA A 50 -12.87 5.57 -24.72
C ALA A 50 -11.52 6.16 -24.30
N THR A 51 -11.20 6.15 -23.01
CA THR A 51 -9.97 6.74 -22.47
C THR A 51 -8.75 5.88 -22.78
N ILE A 52 -7.76 6.46 -23.46
CA ILE A 52 -6.47 5.81 -23.73
C ILE A 52 -5.49 6.15 -22.61
N TRP A 53 -5.07 5.12 -21.87
CA TRP A 53 -4.11 5.23 -20.77
C TRP A 53 -2.68 4.92 -21.22
N THR A 54 -1.71 5.67 -20.70
CA THR A 54 -0.27 5.46 -20.97
C THR A 54 0.53 5.51 -19.68
N ASP A 55 1.50 4.62 -19.52
CA ASP A 55 2.43 4.59 -18.39
C ASP A 55 3.75 3.91 -18.83
N GLU A 56 4.85 4.23 -18.16
CA GLU A 56 6.14 3.55 -18.35
C GLU A 56 6.48 2.68 -17.13
N LYS A 57 6.94 1.46 -17.39
CA LYS A 57 7.39 0.54 -16.33
C LYS A 57 8.79 0.02 -16.55
N VAL A 58 9.58 0.02 -15.48
CA VAL A 58 10.90 -0.62 -15.45
C VAL A 58 10.78 -2.05 -14.92
N PHE A 59 11.33 -3.01 -15.66
CA PHE A 59 11.41 -4.42 -15.25
C PHE A 59 12.79 -4.74 -14.68
N VAL A 60 12.84 -5.47 -13.56
CA VAL A 60 14.07 -5.85 -12.87
C VAL A 60 14.04 -7.36 -12.58
N SER A 61 15.15 -8.06 -12.80
CA SER A 61 15.28 -9.52 -12.62
C SER A 61 15.74 -9.95 -11.22
N SER A 62 15.99 -8.99 -10.32
CA SER A 62 16.39 -9.25 -8.94
C SER A 62 15.26 -9.88 -8.14
N ALA A 63 15.61 -10.69 -7.12
CA ALA A 63 14.62 -11.30 -6.24
C ALA A 63 13.89 -10.23 -5.40
N ASP A 64 12.57 -10.32 -5.34
CA ASP A 64 11.72 -9.50 -4.46
C ASP A 64 11.95 -9.88 -3.00
N HIS A 65 12.99 -9.32 -2.39
CA HIS A 65 13.25 -9.47 -0.96
C HIS A 65 12.25 -8.63 -0.14
N GLN A 66 11.00 -9.09 -0.07
CA GLN A 66 9.96 -8.40 0.70
C GLN A 66 10.14 -8.66 2.21
N PRO A 67 10.47 -7.64 3.01
CA PRO A 67 10.62 -7.82 4.45
C PRO A 67 9.26 -8.06 5.12
N HIS A 68 9.31 -8.65 6.31
CA HIS A 68 8.15 -8.91 7.14
C HIS A 68 8.18 -8.05 8.40
N VAL A 69 7.00 -7.64 8.87
CA VAL A 69 6.78 -6.83 10.07
C VAL A 69 5.77 -7.53 10.97
N TRP A 70 5.93 -7.37 12.29
CA TRP A 70 5.01 -7.90 13.28
C TRP A 70 4.13 -6.77 13.81
N HIS A 71 2.82 -6.84 13.60
CA HIS A 71 1.88 -5.84 14.11
C HIS A 71 0.49 -6.45 14.38
N PRO A 72 -0.40 -5.77 15.12
CA PRO A 72 -1.79 -6.17 15.29
C PRO A 72 -2.55 -6.22 13.97
N ARG A 73 -3.67 -6.95 13.94
CA ARG A 73 -4.58 -6.94 12.78
C ARG A 73 -5.04 -5.51 12.45
N ASP A 74 -5.29 -5.25 11.17
CA ASP A 74 -5.82 -3.97 10.64
C ASP A 74 -4.92 -2.73 10.81
N GLN A 75 -3.70 -2.89 11.33
CA GLN A 75 -2.71 -1.81 11.45
C GLN A 75 -1.70 -1.78 10.31
N ARG A 76 -2.01 -2.39 9.15
CA ARG A 76 -1.11 -2.49 7.99
C ARG A 76 -0.65 -1.12 7.46
N LEU A 77 -1.54 -0.12 7.52
CA LEU A 77 -1.29 1.23 7.01
C LEU A 77 -0.94 2.23 8.12
N HIS A 78 -0.80 1.76 9.36
CA HIS A 78 -0.38 2.63 10.46
C HIS A 78 1.02 3.19 10.15
N PRO A 79 1.31 4.48 10.39
CA PRO A 79 2.58 5.10 10.02
C PRO A 79 3.83 4.33 10.50
N ASN A 80 3.74 3.69 11.68
CA ASN A 80 4.85 2.90 12.24
C ASN A 80 5.06 1.52 11.58
N HIS A 81 4.14 1.04 10.75
CA HIS A 81 4.19 -0.28 10.09
C HIS A 81 4.35 -0.19 8.57
N VAL A 82 4.48 1.03 8.05
CA VAL A 82 4.65 1.32 6.62
C VAL A 82 6.03 1.91 6.44
N VAL A 83 6.75 1.45 5.42
CA VAL A 83 7.97 2.13 4.99
C VAL A 83 7.61 3.12 3.88
N PRO A 84 7.92 4.42 4.05
CA PRO A 84 7.82 5.39 2.97
C PRO A 84 8.63 4.95 1.75
N THR A 85 8.06 5.09 0.56
CA THR A 85 8.77 4.92 -0.71
C THR A 85 8.56 6.15 -1.58
N HIS A 86 9.57 6.53 -2.33
CA HIS A 86 9.48 7.61 -3.32
C HIS A 86 9.25 7.09 -4.75
N ARG A 87 9.22 5.76 -4.91
CA ARG A 87 8.92 5.13 -6.19
C ARG A 87 7.46 4.69 -6.23
N SER A 88 6.78 5.08 -7.30
CA SER A 88 5.57 4.44 -7.79
C SER A 88 5.94 3.18 -8.57
N GLY A 89 5.19 2.10 -8.39
CA GLY A 89 5.42 0.83 -9.10
C GLY A 89 6.45 -0.05 -8.43
#